data_AF-A0AA35XLJ3-F1
#
_entry.id   AF-A0AA35XLJ3-F1
#
_cell.length_a   1.000
_cell.length_b   1.000
_cell.length_c   1.000
_cell.angle_alpha   90.00
_cell.angle_beta   90.00
_cell.angle_gamma   90.00
#
_symmetry.space_group_name_H-M   'P 1'
#
loop_
_entity.id
_entity.type
_entity.pdbx_description
1 polymer ?
#
loop_
_entity_poly.entity_id
_entity_poly.type
_entity_poly.pdbx_seq_one_letter_code
_entity_poly.pdbx_strand_id
1 'polypeptide(L)'
;MDRLFGGGKKKAPPPNLTDCINNVDSRSESIEKKISKLDLELKKYKDQMAKMRNGPAKNAVKQRALRILKQKKMYENQMEGLRNQSFNMEQTNFCHAAAERHKDDR
;
A
#
# COMPACT_ATOMS: atom_id res chain seq x y z
N MET A 1 7.11 46.23 16.19
CA MET A 1 8.41 45.52 16.20
C MET A 1 8.31 44.43 17.25
N ASP A 2 7.88 43.22 16.88
CA ASP A 2 7.82 42.07 17.79
C ASP A 2 8.59 40.90 17.17
N ARG A 3 9.90 40.92 17.45
CA ARG A 3 10.83 39.78 17.62
C ARG A 3 10.66 38.60 16.65
N LEU A 4 11.25 38.79 15.49
CA LEU A 4 11.58 37.81 14.43
C LEU A 4 12.64 36.74 14.81
N PHE A 5 13.08 36.59 16.06
CA PHE A 5 14.14 35.62 16.39
C PHE A 5 13.99 35.04 17.81
N GLY A 6 13.91 33.71 17.93
CA GLY A 6 14.31 33.02 19.17
C GLY A 6 13.29 32.14 19.90
N GLY A 7 12.07 31.96 19.40
CA GLY A 7 11.17 30.95 19.96
C GLY A 7 11.54 29.56 19.44
N GLY A 8 12.31 28.77 20.20
CA GLY A 8 12.59 27.38 19.87
C GLY A 8 11.30 26.66 19.49
N LYS A 9 11.24 26.09 18.27
CA LYS A 9 10.08 25.30 17.84
C LYS A 9 9.76 24.33 18.96
N LYS A 10 8.55 24.38 19.52
CA LYS A 10 8.04 23.32 20.40
C LYS A 10 8.43 22.02 19.71
N LYS A 11 9.30 21.20 20.32
CA LYS A 11 9.73 19.93 19.72
C LYS A 11 8.45 19.25 19.28
N ALA A 12 8.22 19.19 17.98
CA ALA A 12 7.10 18.43 17.45
C ALA A 12 7.24 17.05 18.10
N PRO A 13 6.14 16.45 18.59
CA PRO A 13 6.22 15.13 19.16
C PRO A 13 7.04 14.26 18.20
N PRO A 14 8.02 13.49 18.72
CA PRO A 14 8.85 12.66 17.86
C PRO A 14 7.92 11.88 16.93
N PRO A 15 8.27 11.76 15.63
CA PRO A 15 7.41 11.12 14.66
C PRO A 15 6.88 9.80 15.25
N ASN A 16 5.57 9.75 15.48
CA ASN A 16 4.95 8.64 16.16
C ASN A 16 4.87 7.47 15.18
N LEU A 17 5.71 6.47 15.40
CA LEU A 17 5.82 5.30 14.53
C LEU A 17 4.46 4.58 14.39
N THR A 18 3.63 4.62 15.43
CA THR A 18 2.26 4.08 15.42
C THR A 18 1.37 4.78 14.39
N ASP A 19 1.45 6.11 14.26
CA ASP A 19 0.64 6.86 13.29
C ASP A 19 1.09 6.57 11.84
N CYS A 20 2.40 6.35 11.64
CA CYS A 20 2.95 5.93 10.36
C CYS A 20 2.49 4.52 9.97
N ILE A 21 2.48 3.58 10.92
CA ILE A 21 2.00 2.21 10.72
C ILE A 21 0.51 2.24 10.33
N ASN A 22 -0.33 2.93 11.11
CA ASN A 22 -1.76 3.07 10.82
C ASN A 22 -2.03 3.65 9.42
N ASN A 23 -1.22 4.61 8.97
CA ASN A 23 -1.34 5.18 7.63
C ASN A 23 -1.01 4.14 6.54
N VAL A 24 0.10 3.41 6.70
CA VAL A 24 0.50 2.35 5.76
C VAL A 24 -0.54 1.24 5.70
N ASP A 25 -1.12 0.85 6.83
CA ASP A 25 -2.20 -0.15 6.89
C ASP A 25 -3.44 0.33 6.14
N SER A 26 -3.91 1.55 6.41
CA SER A 26 -5.08 2.13 5.73
C SER A 26 -4.91 2.20 4.21
N ARG A 27 -3.69 2.51 3.76
CA ARG A 27 -3.34 2.60 2.35
C ARG A 27 -3.24 1.21 1.72
N SER A 28 -2.70 0.25 2.45
CA SER A 28 -2.62 -1.17 2.05
C SER A 28 -4.02 -1.75 1.86
N GLU A 29 -4.93 -1.55 2.81
CA GLU A 29 -6.33 -1.97 2.67
C GLU A 29 -7.01 -1.34 1.44
N SER A 30 -6.78 -0.05 1.20
CA SER A 30 -7.38 0.63 0.04
C SER A 30 -6.87 0.04 -1.27
N ILE A 31 -5.59 -0.32 -1.35
CA ILE A 31 -5.00 -0.94 -2.54
C ILE A 31 -5.51 -2.37 -2.70
N GLU A 32 -5.59 -3.15 -1.63
CA GLU A 32 -6.13 -4.51 -1.66
C GLU A 32 -7.58 -4.54 -2.16
N LYS A 33 -8.44 -3.64 -1.65
CA LYS A 33 -9.82 -3.47 -2.15
C LYS A 33 -9.87 -3.17 -3.66
N LYS A 34 -8.91 -2.42 -4.21
CA LYS A 34 -8.82 -2.15 -5.66
C LYS A 34 -8.37 -3.39 -6.43
N ILE A 35 -7.37 -4.12 -5.93
CA ILE A 35 -6.91 -5.38 -6.51
C ILE A 35 -8.05 -6.39 -6.58
N SER A 36 -8.80 -6.58 -5.49
CA SER A 36 -9.94 -7.51 -5.46
C SER A 36 -11.02 -7.15 -6.48
N LYS A 37 -11.33 -5.85 -6.64
CA LYS A 37 -12.30 -5.39 -7.66
C LYS A 37 -11.82 -5.72 -9.08
N LEU A 38 -10.54 -5.48 -9.38
CA LEU A 38 -9.94 -5.78 -10.69
C LEU A 38 -9.90 -7.29 -10.95
N ASP A 39 -9.64 -8.11 -9.93
CA ASP A 39 -9.69 -9.57 -10.04
C ASP A 39 -11.07 -10.11 -10.37
N LEU A 40 -12.11 -9.57 -9.72
CA LEU A 40 -13.49 -9.92 -10.05
C LEU A 40 -13.83 -9.55 -11.50
N GLU A 41 -13.36 -8.40 -11.99
CA GLU A 41 -13.57 -7.99 -13.37
C GLU A 41 -12.82 -8.90 -14.36
N LEU A 42 -11.56 -9.24 -14.06
CA LEU A 42 -10.79 -10.20 -14.87
C LEU A 42 -11.45 -11.56 -14.95
N LYS A 43 -12.02 -12.06 -13.84
CA LYS A 43 -12.78 -13.31 -13.82
C LYS A 43 -13.97 -13.26 -14.77
N LYS A 44 -14.74 -12.17 -14.75
CA LYS A 44 -15.87 -11.96 -15.69
C LYS A 44 -15.41 -11.99 -17.15
N TYR A 45 -14.30 -11.32 -17.49
CA TYR A 45 -13.77 -11.37 -18.85
C TYR A 45 -13.27 -12.76 -19.25
N LYS A 46 -12.65 -13.51 -18.31
CA LYS A 46 -12.22 -14.89 -18.55
C LYS A 46 -13.41 -15.79 -18.87
N ASP A 47 -14.47 -15.70 -18.06
CA ASP A 47 -15.69 -16.50 -18.24
C ASP A 47 -16.43 -16.12 -19.53
N GLN A 48 -16.48 -14.82 -19.86
CA GLN A 48 -17.03 -14.33 -21.13
C GLN A 48 -16.24 -14.89 -22.31
N MET A 49 -14.91 -14.78 -22.31
CA MET A 49 -14.07 -15.29 -23.40
C MET A 49 -14.14 -16.81 -23.57
N ALA A 50 -14.37 -17.56 -22.49
CA ALA A 50 -14.53 -19.02 -22.54
C ALA A 50 -15.74 -19.44 -23.37
N LYS A 51 -16.81 -18.64 -23.35
CA LYS A 51 -18.05 -18.88 -24.11
C LYS A 51 -18.01 -18.30 -25.54
N MET A 52 -16.97 -17.53 -25.88
CA MET A 52 -16.85 -16.88 -27.18
C MET A 52 -16.07 -17.74 -28.17
N ARG A 53 -16.59 -17.82 -29.40
CA ARG A 53 -15.86 -18.34 -30.55
C ARG A 53 -14.64 -17.45 -30.85
N ASN A 54 -13.57 -18.08 -31.30
CA ASN A 54 -12.36 -17.35 -31.71
C ASN A 54 -12.69 -16.40 -32.87
N GLY A 55 -12.28 -15.13 -32.75
CA GLY A 55 -12.56 -14.11 -33.74
C GLY A 55 -12.39 -12.68 -33.21
N PRO A 56 -12.70 -11.67 -34.04
CA PRO A 56 -12.48 -10.26 -33.73
C PRO A 56 -13.15 -9.80 -32.42
N ALA A 57 -14.36 -10.30 -32.13
CA ALA A 57 -15.07 -9.99 -30.89
C ALA A 57 -14.32 -10.50 -29.64
N LYS A 58 -13.79 -11.72 -29.67
CA LYS A 58 -13.01 -12.30 -28.56
C LYS A 58 -11.69 -11.54 -28.37
N ASN A 59 -11.07 -11.10 -29.46
CA ASN A 59 -9.86 -10.27 -29.41
C ASN A 59 -10.14 -8.91 -28.74
N ALA A 60 -11.27 -8.27 -29.03
CA ALA A 60 -11.65 -7.02 -28.37
C ALA A 60 -11.83 -7.20 -26.85
N VAL A 61 -12.45 -8.29 -26.41
CA VAL A 61 -12.58 -8.62 -24.98
C VAL A 61 -11.22 -8.91 -24.35
N LYS A 62 -10.35 -9.66 -25.04
CA LYS A 62 -8.97 -9.90 -24.60
C LYS A 62 -8.20 -8.60 -24.39
N GLN A 63 -8.31 -7.64 -25.30
CA GLN A 63 -7.65 -6.34 -25.16
C GLN A 63 -8.16 -5.54 -23.95
N ARG A 64 -9.47 -5.61 -23.66
CA ARG A 64 -10.05 -5.02 -22.43
C ARG A 64 -9.48 -5.70 -21.18
N ALA A 65 -9.47 -7.03 -21.15
CA ALA A 65 -8.91 -7.80 -20.04
C ALA A 65 -7.41 -7.49 -19.81
N LEU A 66 -6.62 -7.33 -20.87
CA LEU A 66 -5.20 -6.96 -20.77
C LEU A 66 -5.00 -5.59 -20.11
N ARG A 67 -5.89 -4.62 -20.35
CA ARG A 67 -5.81 -3.31 -19.69
C ARG A 67 -6.07 -3.42 -18.19
N ILE A 68 -7.09 -4.19 -17.79
CA ILE A 68 -7.39 -4.45 -16.39
C ILE A 68 -6.24 -5.21 -15.72
N LEU A 69 -5.65 -6.20 -16.40
CA LEU A 69 -4.50 -6.94 -15.89
C LEU A 69 -3.28 -6.04 -15.64
N LYS A 70 -2.99 -5.12 -16.56
CA LYS A 70 -1.92 -4.11 -16.36
C LYS A 70 -2.19 -3.23 -15.14
N GLN A 71 -3.43 -2.76 -14.99
CA GLN A 71 -3.82 -1.95 -13.84
C GLN A 71 -3.71 -2.72 -12.53
N LYS A 72 -4.13 -4.00 -12.52
CA LYS A 72 -3.98 -4.88 -11.36
C LYS A 72 -2.51 -5.01 -10.96
N LYS A 73 -1.63 -5.34 -11.92
CA LYS A 73 -0.19 -5.50 -11.68
C LYS A 73 0.46 -4.23 -11.12
N MET A 74 0.02 -3.06 -11.59
CA MET A 74 0.47 -1.78 -11.02
C MET A 74 0.11 -1.65 -9.53
N TYR A 75 -1.10 -2.03 -9.14
CA TYR A 75 -1.52 -2.00 -7.74
C TYR A 75 -0.85 -3.09 -6.89
N GLU A 76 -0.61 -4.29 -7.45
CA GLU A 76 0.16 -5.34 -6.79
C GLU A 76 1.59 -4.86 -6.47
N ASN A 77 2.26 -4.18 -7.42
CA ASN A 77 3.58 -3.58 -7.18
C ASN A 77 3.53 -2.48 -6.10
N GLN A 78 2.47 -1.65 -6.07
CA GLN A 78 2.31 -0.65 -5.00
C GLN A 78 2.12 -1.31 -3.63
N MET A 79 1.35 -2.40 -3.57
CA MET A 79 1.13 -3.19 -2.35
C MET A 79 2.44 -3.80 -1.84
N GLU A 80 3.25 -4.37 -2.75
CA GLU A 80 4.58 -4.89 -2.40
C GLU A 80 5.48 -3.81 -1.79
N GLY A 81 5.49 -2.61 -2.36
CA GLY A 81 6.21 -1.47 -1.79
C GLY A 81 5.73 -1.10 -0.38
N LEU A 82 4.42 -1.08 -0.14
CA LEU A 82 3.86 -0.82 1.20
C LEU A 82 4.18 -1.93 2.20
N ARG A 83 4.18 -3.20 1.77
CA ARG A 83 4.57 -4.33 2.62
C ARG A 83 6.02 -4.23 3.07
N ASN A 84 6.93 -3.86 2.16
CA ASN A 84 8.33 -3.61 2.51
C ASN A 84 8.47 -2.44 3.49
N GLN A 85 7.68 -1.37 3.33
CA GLN A 85 7.65 -0.27 4.27
C GLN A 85 7.14 -0.70 5.65
N SER A 86 6.06 -1.48 5.71
CA SER A 86 5.53 -2.05 6.97
C SER A 86 6.58 -2.87 7.69
N PHE A 87 7.24 -3.79 7.00
CA PHE A 87 8.26 -4.66 7.57
C PHE A 87 9.44 -3.86 8.16
N ASN A 88 9.93 -2.85 7.44
CA ASN A 88 11.02 -2.00 7.94
C ASN A 88 10.59 -1.18 9.16
N MET A 89 9.33 -0.74 9.21
CA MET A 89 8.78 0.00 10.37
C MET A 89 8.58 -0.92 11.58
N GLU A 90 8.08 -2.14 11.38
CA GLU A 90 7.94 -3.15 12.44
C GLU A 90 9.30 -3.52 13.05
N GLN A 91 10.32 -3.71 12.22
CA GLN A 91 11.69 -3.95 12.70
C GLN A 91 12.22 -2.77 13.52
N THR A 92 11.98 -1.53 13.06
CA THR A 92 12.39 -0.31 13.77
C THR A 92 11.66 -0.21 15.12
N ASN A 93 10.37 -0.52 15.16
CA ASN A 93 9.57 -0.52 16.37
C ASN A 93 10.08 -1.56 17.38
N PHE A 94 10.38 -2.77 16.92
CA PHE A 94 10.95 -3.84 17.75
C PHE A 94 12.30 -3.44 18.34
N CYS A 95 13.20 -2.91 17.51
CA CYS A 95 14.52 -2.44 17.95
C CYS A 95 14.41 -1.30 18.97
N HIS A 96 13.51 -0.34 18.73
CA HIS A 96 13.24 0.76 19.66
C HIS A 96 12.71 0.26 21.00
N ALA A 97 11.73 -0.66 20.99
CA ALA A 97 11.19 -1.25 22.21
C ALA A 97 12.23 -2.06 23.00
N ALA A 98 13.13 -2.77 22.31
CA ALA A 98 14.23 -3.49 22.94
C ALA A 98 15.27 -2.55 23.57
N ALA A 99 15.58 -1.42 22.92
CA ALA A 99 16.52 -0.42 23.42
C ALA A 99 16.00 0.31 24.66
N GLU A 100 14.70 0.60 24.74
CA GLU A 100 14.10 1.21 25.93
C GLU A 100 14.10 0.24 27.13
N ARG A 101 13.78 -1.05 26.92
CA ARG A 101 13.85 -2.06 27.99
C ARG A 101 15.25 -2.17 28.61
N HIS A 102 16.30 -2.06 27.80
CA HIS A 102 17.69 -2.16 28.28
C HIS A 102 18.17 -0.91 29.07
N LYS A 103 17.42 0.20 29.03
CA LYS A 103 17.68 1.37 29.87
C LYS A 103 17.05 1.26 31.25
N ASP A 104 15.90 0.59 31.36
CA ASP A 104 15.21 0.37 32.63
C ASP A 104 15.91 -0.67 33.53
N ASP A 105 16.77 -1.52 32.95
CA ASP A 105 17.57 -2.53 33.67
C ASP A 105 18.94 -1.99 34.19
N ARG A 106 19.20 -0.67 34.14
CA ARG A 106 20.45 -0.04 34.62
C ARG A 106 20.25 0.99 35.73
#